data_AF-A0A329LNV8-F1
#
_entry.id   AF-A0A329LNV8-F1
#
_cell.length_a   1.000
_cell.length_b   1.000
_cell.length_c   1.000
_cell.angle_alpha   90.00
_cell.angle_beta   90.00
_cell.angle_gamma   90.00
#
_symmetry.space_group_name_H-M   'P 1'
#
loop_
_entity.id
_entity.type
_entity.pdbx_description
1 polymer ?
#
loop_
_entity_poly.entity_id
_entity_poly.type
_entity_poly.pdbx_seq_one_letter_code
_entity_poly.pdbx_strand_id
1 'polypeptide(L)' 'MLAGTGWTVATVSEAAQRPRDDLATAALADGFAAAARGLADAGECRDGAA' A
#
# COMPACT_ATOMS: atom_id res chain seq x y z
N MET A 1 3.89 30.54 6.65
CA MET A 1 4.34 29.54 7.65
C MET A 1 3.20 29.29 8.62
N LEU A 2 2.95 28.04 9.02
CA LEU A 2 2.06 27.80 10.17
C LEU A 2 2.69 28.43 11.41
N ALA A 3 1.88 29.12 12.20
CA ALA A 3 2.28 30.02 13.27
C ALA A 3 3.47 29.48 14.10
N GLY A 4 4.66 30.06 13.91
CA GLY A 4 5.84 29.81 14.73
C GLY A 4 6.56 28.47 14.56
N THR A 5 6.07 27.55 13.73
CA THR A 5 6.65 26.19 13.62
C THR A 5 7.80 26.10 12.62
N GLY A 6 8.03 27.13 11.80
CA GLY A 6 8.95 27.06 10.66
C GLY A 6 8.43 26.23 9.48
N TRP A 7 7.27 25.59 9.61
CA TRP A 7 6.67 24.79 8.54
C TRP A 7 5.83 25.63 7.61
N THR A 8 5.94 25.34 6.31
CA THR A 8 5.03 25.89 5.30
C THR A 8 3.91 24.90 5.00
N VAL A 9 2.79 25.39 4.46
CA VAL A 9 1.69 24.51 4.00
C VAL A 9 2.21 23.49 3.00
N ALA A 10 3.16 23.87 2.13
CA ALA A 10 3.80 22.96 1.19
C ALA A 10 4.59 21.85 1.89
N THR A 11 5.36 22.18 2.93
CA THR A 11 6.12 21.18 3.72
C THR A 11 5.19 20.21 4.46
N VAL A 12 4.06 20.71 5.00
CA VAL A 12 3.03 19.86 5.62
C VAL A 12 2.39 18.94 4.59
N SER A 13 2.03 19.46 3.41
CA SER A 13 1.45 18.65 2.32
C SER A 13 2.41 17.57 1.85
N GLU A 14 3.66 17.93 1.53
CA GLU A 14 4.70 16.98 1.11
C GLU A 14 4.94 15.88 2.15
N ALA A 15 5.02 16.26 3.43
CA ALA A 15 5.19 15.31 4.53
C ALA A 15 3.94 14.47 4.80
N ALA A 16 2.74 14.90 4.40
CA ALA A 16 1.52 14.12 4.49
C ALA A 16 1.31 13.20 3.26
N GLN A 17 1.76 13.64 2.08
CA GLN A 17 1.72 12.85 0.84
C GLN A 17 2.72 11.68 0.91
N ARG A 18 4.01 11.91 1.24
CA ARG A 18 5.04 10.86 1.27
C ARG A 18 4.69 9.59 2.07
N PRO A 19 4.34 9.67 3.37
CA PRO A 19 4.02 8.49 4.16
C PRO A 19 2.69 7.85 3.75
N ARG A 20 1.79 8.61 3.13
CA ARG A 20 0.51 8.08 2.63
C ARG A 20 0.66 7.33 1.31
N ASP A 21 1.48 7.84 0.39
CA ASP A 21 1.83 7.19 -0.86
C ASP A 21 2.58 5.87 -0.62
N ASP A 22 3.53 5.85 0.32
CA ASP A 22 4.28 4.64 0.68
C ASP A 22 3.37 3.55 1.27
N LEU A 23 2.48 3.92 2.20
CA LEU A 23 1.52 2.98 2.80
C LEU A 23 0.46 2.49 1.81
N ALA A 24 -0.04 3.37 0.93
CA ALA A 24 -0.98 2.97 -0.13
C ALA A 24 -0.31 2.01 -1.12
N THR A 25 0.94 2.29 -1.49
CA THR A 25 1.75 1.41 -2.36
C THR A 25 2.00 0.06 -1.70
N ALA A 26 2.35 0.04 -0.41
CA ALA A 26 2.58 -1.18 0.35
C ALA A 26 1.29 -2.01 0.49
N ALA A 27 0.16 -1.38 0.81
CA ALA A 27 -1.14 -2.05 0.91
C ALA A 27 -1.59 -2.62 -0.44
N LEU A 28 -1.33 -1.91 -1.54
CA LEU A 28 -1.63 -2.41 -2.88
C LEU A 28 -0.76 -3.62 -3.25
N ALA A 29 0.55 -3.55 -2.97
CA ALA A 29 1.47 -4.66 -3.19
C ALA A 29 1.09 -5.89 -2.36
N ASP A 30 0.72 -5.70 -1.09
CA ASP A 30 0.23 -6.77 -0.21
C ASP A 30 -1.07 -7.38 -0.75
N GLY A 31 -2.02 -6.55 -1.20
CA GLY A 31 -3.25 -7.00 -1.84
C GLY A 31 -3.02 -7.85 -3.09
N PHE A 32 -2.08 -7.44 -3.96
CA PHE A 32 -1.67 -8.25 -5.11
C PHE A 32 -0.98 -9.56 -4.70
N ALA A 33 -0.12 -9.52 -3.68
CA ALA A 33 0.53 -10.72 -3.16
C ALA A 33 -0.48 -11.71 -2.56
N ALA A 34 -1.47 -11.22 -1.82
CA ALA A 34 -2.57 -12.01 -1.29
C ALA A 34 -3.43 -12.61 -2.41
N ALA A 35 -3.75 -11.82 -3.45
CA ALA A 35 -4.49 -12.31 -4.62
C ALA A 35 -3.72 -13.39 -5.39
N ALA A 36 -2.41 -13.22 -5.58
CA ALA A 36 -1.56 -14.23 -6.23
C ALA A 36 -1.52 -15.54 -5.43
N ARG A 37 -1.44 -15.46 -4.09
CA ARG A 37 -1.52 -16.65 -3.21
C ARG A 37 -2.87 -17.34 -3.31
N GLY A 38 -3.97 -16.58 -3.31
CA GLY A 38 -5.32 -17.14 -3.46
C GLY A 38 -5.53 -17.82 -4.82
N LEU A 39 -4.94 -17.27 -5.89
CA LEU A 39 -4.98 -17.90 -7.22
C LEU A 39 -4.15 -19.19 -7.27
N ALA A 40 -2.97 -19.22 -6.65
CA ALA A 40 -2.15 -20.41 -6.57
C ALA A 40 -2.84 -21.53 -5.78
N ASP A 41 -3.39 -21.22 -4.60
CA ASP A 41 -4.16 -22.15 -3.77
C ASP A 41 -5.40 -22.70 -4.51
N ALA A 42 -6.13 -21.85 -5.23
CA ALA A 42 -7.26 -22.28 -6.05
C ALA A 42 -6.85 -23.17 -7.24
N GLY A 43 -5.63 -23.00 -7.77
CA GLY A 43 -5.04 -23.87 -8.79
C GLY A 43 -4.69 -25.24 -8.20
N GLU A 44 -3.96 -25.27 -7.09
CA GLU A 44 -3.59 -26.51 -6.40
C GLU A 44 -4.81 -27.30 -5.90
N CYS A 45 -5.85 -26.62 -5.42
CA CYS A 45 -7.11 -27.25 -5.02
C CYS A 45 -7.84 -27.89 -6.23
N ARG A 46 -7.68 -27.34 -7.44
CA ARG A 46 -8.26 -27.89 -8.67
C ARG A 46 -7.46 -29.06 -9.23
N ASP A 47 -6.13 -29.02 -9.15
CA ASP A 47 -5.24 -30.09 -9.61
C ASP A 47 -5.24 -31.32 -8.67
N GLY A 48 -5.39 -31.12 -7.35
CA GLY A 48 -5.48 -32.23 -6.38
C GLY A 48 -6.84 -32.96 -6.35
N ALA A 49 -7.84 -32.47 -7.09
CA ALA A 49 -9.17 -33.06 -7.20
C ALA A 49 -9.36 -33.97 -8.44
N ALA A 50 -8.30 -34.19 -9.23
CA ALA A 50 -8.24 -35.10 -10.36
C ALA A 50 -7.63 -36.47 -9.97
#